data_AF-A0A7R9LVQ5-F1
#
_entry.id   AF-A0A7R9LVQ5-F1
#
_cell.length_a   1.000
_cell.length_b   1.000
_cell.length_c   1.000
_cell.angle_alpha   90.00
_cell.angle_beta   90.00
_cell.angle_gamma   90.00
#
_symmetry.space_group_name_H-M   'P 1'
#
loop_
_entity.id
_entity.type
_entity.pdbx_description
1 polymer ?
#
loop_
_entity_poly.entity_id
_entity_poly.type
_entity_poly.pdbx_seq_one_letter_code
_entity_poly.pdbx_strand_id
1 'polypeptide(L)'
;LLQKCFSNGVIDIVKKSNGKRVAKVVNSRIDSGGRNVFRYPHLKDKVKMSLIKNHFIFSVESTGALPAHQLVTEAVEILIGKCRHFLGELEEYNKNLS
;
A
#
# COMPACT_ATOMS: atom_id res chain seq x y z
N LEU A 1 4.08 8.72 -25.02
CA LEU A 1 3.81 9.70 -23.95
C LEU A 1 3.30 9.03 -22.68
N LEU A 2 2.17 8.28 -22.73
CA LEU A 2 1.58 7.63 -21.55
C LEU A 2 2.59 6.91 -20.64
N GLN A 3 3.50 6.10 -21.19
CA GLN A 3 4.53 5.40 -20.40
C GLN A 3 5.43 6.34 -19.59
N LYS A 4 5.76 7.53 -20.11
CA LYS A 4 6.60 8.53 -19.44
C LYS A 4 5.87 9.27 -18.30
N CYS A 5 4.55 9.09 -18.17
CA CYS A 5 3.77 9.69 -17.09
C CYS A 5 3.83 8.89 -15.78
N PHE A 6 4.41 7.68 -15.79
CA PHE A 6 4.50 6.76 -14.66
C PHE A 6 5.95 6.37 -14.38
N SER A 7 6.22 5.74 -13.23
CA SER A 7 7.53 5.16 -12.95
C SER A 7 7.95 4.15 -14.04
N ASN A 8 9.26 4.04 -14.27
CA ASN A 8 9.83 3.05 -15.20
C ASN A 8 9.37 1.64 -14.81
N GLY A 9 8.89 0.87 -15.79
CA GLY A 9 8.40 -0.49 -15.57
C GLY A 9 6.94 -0.60 -15.12
N VAL A 10 6.21 0.51 -14.93
CA VAL A 10 4.76 0.46 -14.60
C VAL A 10 3.92 0.15 -15.84
N ILE A 11 4.21 0.85 -16.94
CA ILE A 11 3.52 0.72 -18.23
C ILE A 11 4.48 0.13 -19.26
N ASP A 12 4.01 -0.86 -20.01
CA ASP A 12 4.73 -1.44 -21.16
C ASP A 12 3.91 -1.33 -22.45
N ILE A 13 4.58 -1.45 -23.60
CA ILE A 13 3.98 -1.41 -24.93
C ILE A 13 3.98 -2.81 -25.55
N VAL A 14 2.81 -3.45 -25.56
CA VAL A 14 2.64 -4.80 -26.08
C VAL A 14 2.11 -4.76 -27.52
N LYS A 15 2.63 -5.62 -28.39
CA LYS A 15 2.12 -5.80 -29.77
C LYS A 15 1.02 -6.86 -29.77
N LYS A 16 -0.18 -6.51 -30.25
CA LYS A 16 -1.28 -7.45 -30.45
C LYS A 16 -1.07 -8.31 -31.71
N SER A 17 -1.81 -9.40 -31.85
CA SER A 17 -1.79 -10.31 -33.01
C SER A 17 -2.05 -9.59 -34.35
N ASN A 18 -2.86 -8.54 -34.34
CA ASN A 18 -3.13 -7.69 -35.50
C ASN A 18 -2.05 -6.61 -35.77
N GLY A 19 -0.89 -6.70 -35.11
CA GLY A 19 0.22 -5.76 -35.26
C GLY A 19 0.07 -4.44 -34.50
N LYS A 20 -1.09 -4.14 -33.90
CA LYS A 20 -1.32 -2.90 -33.17
C LYS A 20 -0.57 -2.87 -31.84
N ARG A 21 0.11 -1.76 -31.54
CA ARG A 21 0.74 -1.52 -30.24
C ARG A 21 -0.29 -0.99 -29.23
N VAL A 22 -0.28 -1.54 -28.03
CA VAL A 22 -1.16 -1.12 -26.92
C VAL A 22 -0.35 -0.95 -25.65
N ALA A 23 -0.71 0.04 -24.84
CA ALA A 23 -0.14 0.20 -23.51
C ALA A 23 -0.82 -0.76 -22.52
N LYS A 24 -0.03 -1.42 -21.67
CA LYS A 24 -0.50 -2.33 -20.63
C LYS A 24 0.16 -1.95 -19.30
N VAL A 25 -0.63 -1.94 -18.23
CA VAL A 25 -0.08 -1.88 -16.86
C VAL A 25 0.56 -3.24 -16.56
N VAL A 26 1.86 -3.27 -16.29
CA VAL A 26 2.59 -4.51 -16.02
C VAL A 26 3.02 -4.64 -14.57
N ASN A 27 3.28 -3.52 -13.88
CA ASN A 27 3.59 -3.52 -12.45
C ASN A 27 3.11 -2.23 -11.79
N SER A 28 1.89 -2.25 -11.25
CA SER A 28 1.33 -1.09 -10.56
C SER A 28 1.97 -0.79 -9.19
N ARG A 29 2.68 -1.77 -8.61
CA ARG A 29 3.26 -1.65 -7.25
C ARG A 29 4.41 -0.63 -7.18
N ILE A 30 5.14 -0.46 -8.27
CA ILE A 30 6.34 0.40 -8.33
C ILE A 30 6.01 1.83 -8.78
N ASP A 31 4.73 2.15 -9.01
CA ASP A 31 4.33 3.52 -9.31
C ASP A 31 4.40 4.39 -8.05
N SER A 32 5.02 5.56 -8.16
CA SER A 32 5.12 6.52 -7.04
C SER A 32 3.86 7.40 -6.88
N GLY A 33 2.87 7.24 -7.76
CA GLY A 33 1.62 8.01 -7.71
C GLY A 33 1.79 9.47 -8.14
N GLY A 34 2.77 9.77 -9.00
CA GLY A 34 3.13 11.14 -9.40
C GLY A 34 2.05 11.92 -10.15
N ARG A 35 0.93 11.30 -10.54
CA ARG A 35 -0.25 11.95 -11.16
C ARG A 35 0.03 12.77 -12.44
N ASN A 36 1.21 12.60 -13.05
CA ASN A 36 1.65 13.35 -14.23
C ASN A 36 0.73 13.18 -15.44
N VAL A 37 0.02 12.05 -15.53
CA VAL A 37 -0.94 11.77 -16.62
C VAL A 37 -2.03 12.83 -16.72
N PHE A 38 -2.42 13.46 -15.61
CA PHE A 38 -3.47 14.49 -15.59
C PHE A 38 -3.01 15.85 -16.12
N ARG A 39 -1.70 16.04 -16.36
CA ARG A 39 -1.16 17.24 -17.02
C ARG A 39 -1.47 17.30 -18.51
N TYR A 40 -1.88 16.17 -19.10
CA TYR A 40 -2.10 16.05 -20.54
C TYR A 40 -3.61 15.86 -20.81
N PRO A 41 -4.32 16.87 -21.36
CA PRO A 41 -5.77 16.81 -21.54
C PRO A 41 -6.25 15.59 -22.33
N HIS A 42 -5.51 15.18 -23.36
CA HIS A 42 -5.85 14.01 -24.18
C HIS A 42 -5.65 12.66 -23.47
N LEU A 43 -4.96 12.62 -22.32
CA LEU A 43 -4.77 11.42 -21.49
C LEU A 43 -5.59 11.44 -20.21
N LYS A 44 -5.97 12.63 -19.72
CA LYS A 44 -6.67 12.85 -18.46
C LYS A 44 -7.89 11.92 -18.31
N ASP A 45 -8.75 11.87 -19.32
CA ASP A 45 -9.99 11.09 -19.29
C ASP A 45 -9.81 9.66 -19.80
N LYS A 46 -8.59 9.25 -20.14
CA LYS A 46 -8.25 7.89 -20.60
C LYS A 46 -7.64 7.03 -19.49
N VAL A 47 -7.37 7.60 -18.32
CA VAL A 47 -6.75 6.91 -17.19
C VAL A 47 -7.52 7.17 -15.91
N LYS A 48 -7.78 6.09 -15.17
CA LYS A 48 -8.25 6.16 -13.79
C LYS A 48 -7.11 5.74 -12.86
N MET A 49 -6.75 6.63 -11.94
CA MET A 49 -5.81 6.32 -10.86
C MET A 49 -6.59 6.08 -9.57
N SER A 50 -6.28 5.01 -8.85
CA SER A 50 -6.92 4.66 -7.58
C SER A 50 -5.99 3.79 -6.73
N LEU A 51 -6.26 3.74 -5.43
CA LEU A 51 -5.61 2.84 -4.49
C LEU A 51 -6.60 1.76 -4.03
N ILE A 52 -6.09 0.57 -3.76
CA ILE A 52 -6.87 -0.51 -3.15
C ILE A 52 -6.84 -0.27 -1.64
N LYS A 53 -7.98 0.14 -1.07
CA LYS A 53 -8.07 0.65 0.32
C LYS A 53 -7.59 -0.33 1.39
N ASN A 54 -7.70 -1.63 1.14
CA ASN A 54 -7.38 -2.71 2.09
C ASN A 54 -6.12 -3.50 1.68
N HIS A 55 -5.29 -2.97 0.78
CA HIS A 55 -4.04 -3.60 0.38
C HIS A 55 -2.86 -2.70 0.75
N PHE A 56 -2.22 -3.01 1.88
CA PHE A 56 -1.12 -2.24 2.42
C PHE A 56 0.22 -2.82 2.01
N ILE A 57 1.19 -1.94 1.73
CA ILE A 57 2.59 -2.31 1.49
C ILE A 57 3.41 -1.62 2.56
N PHE A 58 3.80 -2.38 3.58
CA PHE A 58 4.68 -1.89 4.63
C PHE A 58 6.15 -2.04 4.21
N SER A 59 6.97 -1.05 4.53
CA SER A 59 8.42 -1.11 4.46
C SER A 59 8.96 -0.78 5.84
N VAL A 60 9.74 -1.68 6.42
CA VAL A 60 10.28 -1.53 7.78
C VAL A 60 11.79 -1.68 7.71
N GLU A 61 12.48 -0.64 8.17
CA GLU A 61 13.94 -0.59 8.23
C GLU A 61 14.35 -0.51 9.71
N SER A 62 15.24 -1.40 10.14
CA SER A 62 15.77 -1.40 11.50
C SER A 62 17.05 -0.59 11.56
N THR A 63 17.30 0.03 12.72
CA THR A 63 18.58 0.67 13.04
C THR A 63 19.69 -0.33 13.40
N GLY A 64 19.35 -1.62 13.55
CA GLY A 64 20.30 -2.71 13.76
C GLY A 64 20.22 -3.39 15.13
N ALA A 65 19.48 -2.83 16.09
CA ALA A 65 19.31 -3.46 17.42
C ALA A 65 18.51 -4.77 17.38
N LEU A 66 17.46 -4.82 16.55
CA LEU A 66 16.63 -6.01 16.30
C LEU A 66 16.32 -6.15 14.81
N PRO A 67 16.21 -7.36 14.25
CA PRO A 67 15.71 -7.57 12.89
C PRO A 67 14.33 -6.92 12.65
N ALA A 68 14.12 -6.37 11.45
CA ALA A 68 12.86 -5.67 11.11
C ALA A 68 11.60 -6.54 11.27
N HIS A 69 11.68 -7.84 11.02
CA HIS A 69 10.54 -8.74 11.19
C HIS A 69 10.12 -8.89 12.66
N GLN A 70 11.08 -8.86 13.60
CA GLN A 70 10.77 -8.90 15.03
C GLN A 70 10.08 -7.62 15.48
N LEU A 71 10.51 -6.46 14.98
CA LEU A 71 9.88 -5.17 15.29
C LEU A 71 8.38 -5.16 14.96
N VAL A 72 7.98 -5.79 13.85
CA VAL A 72 6.57 -5.90 13.46
C VAL A 72 5.79 -6.80 14.43
N THR A 73 6.36 -7.94 14.80
CA THR A 73 5.75 -8.86 15.78
C THR A 73 5.56 -8.17 17.14
N GLU A 74 6.60 -7.52 17.66
CA GLU A 74 6.53 -6.81 18.95
C GLU A 74 5.50 -5.66 18.92
N ALA A 75 5.41 -4.92 17.82
CA ALA A 75 4.41 -3.86 17.66
C ALA A 75 2.97 -4.40 17.75
N VAL A 76 2.72 -5.60 17.19
CA VAL A 76 1.42 -6.28 17.28
C VAL A 76 1.14 -6.74 18.71
N GLU A 77 2.11 -7.35 19.39
CA GLU A 77 1.97 -7.78 20.79
C GLU A 77 1.70 -6.61 21.74
N ILE A 78 2.33 -5.46 21.52
CA ILE A 78 2.04 -4.23 22.28
C ILE A 78 0.57 -3.81 22.10
N LEU A 79 0.04 -3.87 20.87
CA LEU A 79 -1.36 -3.52 20.61
C LEU A 79 -2.32 -4.50 21.32
N ILE A 80 -2.02 -5.80 21.26
CA ILE A 80 -2.78 -6.84 21.96
C ILE A 80 -2.73 -6.61 23.48
N GLY A 81 -1.55 -6.30 24.02
CA GLY A 81 -1.35 -6.00 25.44
C GLY A 81 -2.20 -4.83 25.92
N LYS A 82 -2.30 -3.76 25.12
CA LYS A 82 -3.18 -2.61 25.43
C LYS A 82 -4.65 -3.02 25.53
N CYS A 83 -5.14 -3.85 24.61
CA CYS A 83 -6.50 -4.36 24.67
C CYS A 83 -6.72 -5.23 25.92
N ARG A 84 -5.79 -6.15 26.22
CA ARG A 84 -5.85 -7.00 27.42
C ARG A 84 -5.87 -6.18 28.71
N HIS A 85 -5.08 -5.11 28.76
CA HIS A 85 -5.02 -4.23 29.92
C HIS A 85 -6.39 -3.62 30.25
N PHE A 86 -7.04 -2.97 29.27
CA PHE A 86 -8.36 -2.36 29.50
C PHE A 86 -9.46 -3.39 29.79
N LEU A 87 -9.38 -4.58 29.20
CA LEU A 87 -10.30 -5.67 29.55
C LEU A 87 -10.14 -6.07 31.03
N GLY A 88 -8.90 -6.18 31.51
CA GLY A 88 -8.62 -6.47 32.92
C GLY A 88 -9.16 -5.40 33.87
N GLU A 89 -8.98 -4.11 33.55
CA GLU A 89 -9.53 -3.01 34.36
C GLU A 89 -11.07 -3.05 34.43
N LEU A 90 -11.74 -3.35 33.33
CA LEU A 90 -13.20 -3.49 33.28
C LEU A 90 -13.70 -4.69 34.10
N GLU A 91 -12.99 -5.82 34.06
CA GLU A 91 -13.31 -6.99 34.86
C GLU A 91 -13.15 -6.72 36.36
N GLU A 92 -12.09 -6.03 36.76
CA GLU A 92 -11.86 -5.62 38.14
C GLU A 92 -12.94 -4.64 38.62
N TYR A 93 -13.26 -3.64 37.81
CA TYR A 93 -14.33 -2.69 38.10
C TYR A 93 -15.68 -3.39 38.31
N ASN A 94 -16.03 -4.36 37.46
CA ASN A 94 -17.28 -5.10 37.58
C ASN A 94 -17.33 -6.01 38.80
N LYS A 95 -16.21 -6.63 39.20
CA LYS A 95 -16.12 -7.40 40.45
C LYS A 95 -16.33 -6.53 41.69
N ASN A 96 -15.87 -5.28 41.64
CA ASN A 96 -16.03 -4.34 42.75
C ASN A 96 -17.47 -3.79 42.87
N LEU A 97 -18.32 -4.00 41.86
CA LEU A 97 -19.74 -3.62 41.85
C LEU A 97 -20.69 -4.75 42.27
N SER A 98 -20.24 -6.01 42.26
CA SER A 98 -21.00 -7.21 42.65
C SER A 98 -20.74 -7.60 44.11
#